data_AF-A0A1H8YME6-F1
#
_entry.id   AF-A0A1H8YME6-F1
#
_cell.length_a   1.000
_cell.length_b   1.000
_cell.length_c   1.000
_cell.angle_alpha   90.00
_cell.angle_beta   90.00
_cell.angle_gamma   90.00
#
_symmetry.space_group_name_H-M   'P 1'
#
loop_
_entity.id
_entity.type
_entity.pdbx_description
1 polymer ?
#
loop_
_entity_poly.entity_id
_entity_poly.type
_entity_poly.pdbx_seq_one_letter_code
_entity_poly.pdbx_strand_id
1 'polypeptide(L)'
;MLGGMTDPYSRFEIARPDYLGDDHWACVEREADRLWRSLAADDGSQALSDIKCLVESISRVVLEIDGTPAAPNTGFETIVAQAHTLLTGQPGHQLANQSPFGQVATQASKIAKNLGNIRNEFGGGHGRARTPDLRDEMVALALDGGLLWTRWALRRLGYFSEGRPTSLINDLVVTPQTFYSGTLERRLLAANLSGLEPRHQRSIGVAVGQRVMRGTFVVRRDGLEPCLASDDLNTWPRDYRLGLAYGLWFDPAGVLTLTAHSVEEALRVLEPVPDSADDLTEWVTRIGQLRLPGDLDDDYAASMAAEQLVRRWMTFRPAEEHPALTALADNVKPEPPF
;
A
#
# COMPACT_ATOMS: atom_id res chain seq x y z
N MET A 1 26.85 11.02 43.66
CA MET A 1 26.66 10.95 42.20
C MET A 1 25.20 10.63 41.96
N LEU A 2 24.50 11.52 41.27
CA LEU A 2 23.07 11.43 41.00
C LEU A 2 22.81 10.24 40.05
N GLY A 3 22.00 9.29 40.51
CA GLY A 3 21.42 8.27 39.63
C GLY A 3 20.59 8.98 38.57
N GLY A 4 20.85 8.67 37.29
CA GLY A 4 20.11 9.25 36.18
C GLY A 4 18.62 9.01 36.39
N MET A 5 17.85 10.10 36.46
CA MET A 5 16.39 10.04 36.32
C MET A 5 16.11 9.49 34.92
N THR A 6 15.87 8.19 34.83
CA THR A 6 15.11 7.62 33.71
C THR A 6 13.78 8.34 33.68
N ASP A 7 13.46 9.00 32.56
CA ASP A 7 12.16 9.61 32.34
C ASP A 7 11.08 8.57 32.70
N PRO A 8 10.27 8.79 33.76
CA PRO A 8 9.29 7.81 34.25
C PRO A 8 8.24 7.46 33.19
N TYR A 9 8.18 8.27 32.14
CA TYR A 9 7.24 8.13 31.06
C TYR A 9 7.83 7.54 29.78
N SER A 10 9.14 7.23 29.74
CA SER A 10 9.76 6.47 28.64
C SER A 10 9.02 5.15 28.34
N ARG A 11 8.42 4.55 29.37
CA ARG A 11 7.56 3.37 29.22
C ARG A 11 6.26 3.60 28.44
N PHE A 12 5.91 4.85 28.11
CA PHE A 12 4.75 5.21 27.29
C PHE A 12 5.11 5.64 25.87
N GLU A 13 6.39 5.58 25.49
CA GLU A 13 6.83 5.86 24.12
C GLU A 13 6.23 4.87 23.11
N ILE A 14 5.95 5.40 21.93
CA ILE A 14 5.49 4.65 20.76
C ILE A 14 6.43 4.95 19.58
N ALA A 15 6.67 3.93 18.76
CA ALA A 15 7.54 4.05 17.59
C ALA A 15 6.70 4.24 16.32
N ARG A 16 7.20 5.07 15.40
CA ARG A 16 6.63 5.22 14.06
C ARG A 16 6.73 3.89 13.30
N PRO A 17 5.63 3.37 12.74
CA PRO A 17 5.69 2.22 11.86
C PRO A 17 6.37 2.55 10.53
N ASP A 18 7.11 1.60 9.98
CA ASP A 18 7.64 1.70 8.62
C ASP A 18 6.52 1.86 7.60
N TYR A 19 6.77 2.59 6.52
CA TYR A 19 5.84 2.85 5.39
C TYR A 19 4.54 3.61 5.74
N LEU A 20 4.35 4.02 7.00
CA LEU A 20 3.25 4.91 7.36
C LEU A 20 3.52 6.31 6.82
N GLY A 21 2.61 6.86 6.03
CA GLY A 21 2.71 8.22 5.47
C GLY A 21 2.79 9.30 6.56
N ASP A 22 3.43 10.43 6.24
CA ASP A 22 3.70 11.52 7.19
C ASP A 22 2.43 12.09 7.81
N ASP A 23 1.38 12.34 7.01
CA ASP A 23 0.11 12.89 7.50
C ASP A 23 -0.56 11.97 8.52
N HIS A 24 -0.54 10.65 8.26
CA HIS A 24 -1.07 9.66 9.20
C HIS A 24 -0.24 9.59 10.48
N TRP A 25 1.09 9.66 10.38
CA TRP A 25 1.95 9.67 11.57
C TRP A 25 1.73 10.93 12.40
N ALA A 26 1.64 12.11 11.77
CA ALA A 26 1.39 13.37 12.47
C ALA A 26 0.09 13.35 13.28
N CYS A 27 -0.95 12.64 12.80
CA CYS A 27 -2.19 12.44 13.55
C CYS A 27 -2.01 11.56 14.80
N VAL A 28 -1.16 10.53 14.73
CA VAL A 28 -0.86 9.65 15.88
C VAL A 28 0.05 10.38 16.88
N GLU A 29 1.09 11.04 16.39
CA GLU A 29 2.06 11.79 17.17
C GLU A 29 1.39 12.90 17.99
N ARG A 30 0.47 13.65 17.39
CA ARG A 30 -0.29 14.69 18.09
C ARG A 30 -1.07 14.17 19.31
N GLU A 31 -1.66 12.98 19.21
CA GLU A 31 -2.39 12.37 20.34
C GLU A 31 -1.43 11.76 21.37
N ALA A 32 -0.27 11.25 20.94
CA ALA A 32 0.79 10.85 21.85
C ALA A 32 1.32 12.05 22.65
N ASP A 33 1.57 13.17 22.00
CA ASP A 33 2.01 14.42 22.65
C ASP A 33 0.97 14.98 23.63
N ARG A 34 -0.32 14.78 23.35
CA ARG A 34 -1.40 15.12 24.30
C ARG A 34 -1.30 14.26 25.56
N LEU A 35 -1.21 12.94 25.39
CA LEU A 35 -1.03 12.01 26.50
C LEU A 35 0.20 12.36 27.34
N TRP A 36 1.32 12.65 26.69
CA TRP A 36 2.56 13.07 27.34
C TRP A 36 2.40 14.31 28.20
N ARG A 37 1.70 15.33 27.70
CA ARG A 37 1.42 16.56 28.47
C ARG A 37 0.55 16.29 29.70
N SER A 38 -0.44 15.40 29.57
CA SER A 38 -1.32 15.04 30.69
C SER A 38 -0.60 14.25 31.77
N LEU A 39 0.30 13.35 31.36
CA LEU A 39 1.19 12.64 32.28
C LEU A 39 2.17 13.59 32.97
N ALA A 40 2.80 14.51 32.23
CA ALA A 40 3.69 15.52 32.80
C ALA A 40 2.99 16.46 33.79
N ALA A 41 1.67 16.68 33.62
CA ALA A 41 0.84 17.48 34.50
C ALA A 41 0.26 16.68 35.69
N ASP A 42 0.54 15.38 35.80
CA ASP A 42 -0.05 14.47 36.79
C ASP A 42 -1.61 14.46 36.75
N ASP A 43 -2.17 14.66 35.56
CA ASP A 43 -3.62 14.66 35.35
C ASP A 43 -4.08 13.28 34.87
N GLY A 44 -4.33 12.38 35.82
CA GLY A 44 -4.80 11.03 35.53
C GLY A 44 -6.12 10.97 34.75
N SER A 45 -7.04 11.91 35.01
CA SER A 45 -8.35 11.96 34.35
C SER A 45 -8.24 12.35 32.88
N GLN A 46 -7.35 13.30 32.58
CA GLN A 46 -7.03 13.68 31.22
C GLN A 46 -6.19 12.61 30.53
N ALA A 47 -5.23 11.98 31.22
CA ALA A 47 -4.44 10.88 30.67
C ALA A 47 -5.32 9.69 30.21
N LEU A 48 -6.37 9.35 30.96
CA LEU A 48 -7.38 8.35 30.55
C LEU A 48 -8.14 8.77 29.28
N SER A 49 -8.40 10.06 29.10
CA SER A 49 -9.04 10.58 27.89
C SER A 49 -8.08 10.54 26.69
N ASP A 50 -6.83 10.90 26.91
CA ASP A 50 -5.83 10.98 25.84
C ASP A 50 -5.40 9.60 25.34
N ILE A 51 -5.26 8.59 26.21
CA ILE A 51 -4.97 7.22 25.76
C ILE A 51 -6.10 6.65 24.89
N LYS A 52 -7.36 6.99 25.23
CA LYS A 52 -8.53 6.63 24.42
C LYS A 52 -8.49 7.33 23.06
N CYS A 53 -8.13 8.62 23.03
CA CYS A 53 -7.94 9.38 21.79
C CYS A 53 -6.80 8.82 20.93
N LEU A 54 -5.68 8.40 21.54
CA LEU A 54 -4.57 7.77 20.83
C LEU A 54 -4.97 6.46 20.16
N VAL A 55 -5.64 5.57 20.91
CA VAL A 55 -6.21 4.32 20.38
C VAL A 55 -7.19 4.59 19.24
N GLU A 56 -8.05 5.59 19.39
CA GLU A 56 -9.02 5.98 18.36
C GLU A 56 -8.33 6.53 17.10
N SER A 57 -7.32 7.39 17.26
CA SER A 57 -6.55 7.98 16.16
C SER A 57 -5.89 6.90 15.30
N ILE A 58 -5.19 5.95 15.94
CA ILE A 58 -4.58 4.81 15.24
C ILE A 58 -5.64 3.98 14.52
N SER A 59 -6.78 3.72 15.17
CA SER A 59 -7.86 2.93 14.55
C SER A 59 -8.45 3.63 13.33
N ARG A 60 -8.62 4.96 13.37
CA ARG A 60 -9.10 5.75 12.23
C ARG A 60 -8.08 5.76 11.08
N VAL A 61 -6.79 5.89 11.39
CA VAL A 61 -5.70 5.79 10.40
C VAL A 61 -5.74 4.43 9.69
N VAL A 62 -5.96 3.32 10.42
CA VAL A 62 -6.10 1.99 9.82
C VAL A 62 -7.25 1.95 8.80
N LEU A 63 -8.42 2.48 9.17
CA LEU A 63 -9.61 2.48 8.32
C LEU A 63 -9.46 3.41 7.11
N GLU A 64 -8.79 4.54 7.29
CA GLU A 64 -8.46 5.46 6.19
C GLU A 64 -7.49 4.83 5.19
N ILE A 65 -6.44 4.16 5.67
CA ILE A 65 -5.49 3.41 4.82
C ILE A 65 -6.18 2.25 4.10
N ASP A 66 -7.20 1.65 4.71
CA ASP A 66 -8.01 0.62 4.07
C ASP A 66 -8.95 1.17 2.99
N GLY A 67 -9.15 2.50 2.92
CA GLY A 67 -10.08 3.16 2.00
C GLY A 67 -11.52 3.20 2.51
N THR A 68 -11.75 2.83 3.78
CA THR A 68 -13.06 2.80 4.44
C THR A 68 -13.10 3.71 5.68
N PRO A 69 -12.82 5.03 5.53
CA PRO A 69 -12.69 5.93 6.67
C PRO A 69 -13.96 5.93 7.53
N ALA A 70 -13.77 5.83 8.84
CA ALA A 70 -14.89 5.85 9.79
C ALA A 70 -15.62 7.19 9.75
N ALA A 71 -16.96 7.13 9.76
CA ALA A 71 -17.77 8.34 9.85
C ALA A 71 -17.48 9.10 11.17
N PRO A 72 -17.73 10.43 11.22
CA PRO A 72 -17.45 11.24 12.41
C PRO A 72 -18.17 10.74 13.67
N ASN A 73 -19.35 10.15 13.52
CA ASN A 73 -20.21 9.67 14.59
C ASN A 73 -20.06 8.16 14.90
N THR A 74 -19.14 7.46 14.23
CA THR A 74 -18.90 6.04 14.52
C THR A 74 -18.38 5.88 15.95
N GLY A 75 -18.99 4.99 16.72
CA GLY A 75 -18.63 4.75 18.12
C GLY A 75 -17.22 4.18 18.28
N PHE A 76 -16.51 4.61 19.32
CA PHE A 76 -15.13 4.21 19.62
C PHE A 76 -14.91 2.70 19.55
N GLU A 77 -15.76 1.91 20.23
CA GLU A 77 -15.61 0.45 20.26
C GLU A 77 -15.70 -0.18 18.87
N THR A 78 -16.59 0.35 18.01
CA THR A 78 -16.77 -0.10 16.63
C THR A 78 -15.52 0.19 15.79
N ILE A 79 -14.97 1.40 15.89
CA ILE A 79 -13.77 1.80 15.15
C ILE A 79 -12.59 0.90 15.53
N VAL A 80 -12.37 0.68 16.83
CA VAL A 80 -11.28 -0.18 17.33
C VAL A 80 -11.48 -1.63 16.87
N ALA A 81 -12.72 -2.14 16.88
CA ALA A 81 -13.02 -3.51 16.44
C ALA A 81 -12.79 -3.72 14.94
N GLN A 82 -13.21 -2.76 14.11
CA GLN A 82 -12.99 -2.82 12.65
C GLN A 82 -11.49 -2.75 12.34
N ALA A 83 -10.77 -1.79 12.91
CA ALA A 83 -9.33 -1.67 12.75
C ALA A 83 -8.59 -2.94 13.19
N HIS A 84 -8.94 -3.50 14.34
CA HIS A 84 -8.34 -4.74 14.83
C HIS A 84 -8.59 -5.93 13.88
N THR A 85 -9.80 -6.04 13.31
CA THR A 85 -10.15 -7.11 12.35
C THR A 85 -9.29 -6.99 11.09
N LEU A 86 -9.12 -5.79 10.55
CA LEU A 86 -8.24 -5.55 9.39
C LEU A 86 -6.78 -5.88 9.71
N LEU A 87 -6.29 -5.43 10.87
CA LEU A 87 -4.91 -5.68 11.27
C LEU A 87 -4.63 -7.15 11.56
N THR A 88 -5.60 -7.92 12.03
CA THR A 88 -5.45 -9.37 12.27
C THR A 88 -5.63 -10.20 11.00
N GLY A 89 -6.41 -9.73 10.03
CA GLY A 89 -6.67 -10.43 8.76
C GLY A 89 -5.53 -10.36 7.72
N GLN A 90 -4.46 -9.61 7.97
CA GLN A 90 -3.35 -9.42 7.02
C GLN A 90 -2.66 -10.74 6.63
N PRO A 91 -2.38 -11.00 5.35
CA PRO A 91 -1.58 -12.15 4.93
C PRO A 91 -0.11 -11.96 5.33
N GLY A 92 0.58 -13.05 5.68
CA GLY A 92 2.02 -13.04 5.95
C GLY A 92 2.50 -14.16 6.87
N HIS A 93 3.63 -14.79 6.53
CA HIS A 93 4.21 -15.92 7.26
C HIS A 93 4.82 -15.54 8.62
N GLN A 94 5.10 -14.26 8.85
CA GLN A 94 5.62 -13.72 10.12
C GLN A 94 4.50 -13.24 11.07
N LEU A 95 3.24 -13.44 10.69
CA LEU A 95 2.11 -12.83 11.35
C LEU A 95 1.35 -13.83 12.21
N ALA A 96 1.15 -13.46 13.48
CA ALA A 96 0.61 -14.35 14.49
C ALA A 96 -0.94 -14.51 14.44
N ASN A 97 -1.52 -14.62 13.24
CA ASN A 97 -2.98 -14.51 13.02
C ASN A 97 -3.78 -15.67 13.60
N GLN A 98 -3.24 -16.89 13.57
CA GLN A 98 -3.93 -18.13 13.96
C GLN A 98 -3.15 -18.89 15.04
N SER A 99 -2.58 -18.16 15.99
CA SER A 99 -1.76 -18.71 17.08
C SER A 99 -2.28 -18.23 18.45
N PRO A 100 -1.82 -18.81 19.57
CA PRO A 100 -2.08 -18.27 20.91
C PRO A 100 -1.76 -16.76 21.02
N PHE A 101 -0.80 -16.26 20.24
CA PHE A 101 -0.47 -14.83 20.20
C PHE A 101 -1.56 -13.97 19.51
N GLY A 102 -2.31 -14.52 18.56
CA GLY A 102 -3.49 -13.87 17.99
C GLY A 102 -4.56 -13.65 19.05
N GLN A 103 -4.74 -14.62 19.95
CA GLN A 103 -5.66 -14.48 21.09
C GLN A 103 -5.20 -13.36 22.05
N VAL A 104 -3.90 -13.23 22.30
CA VAL A 104 -3.35 -12.12 23.10
C VAL A 104 -3.69 -10.77 22.47
N ALA A 105 -3.54 -10.63 21.15
CA ALA A 105 -3.93 -9.41 20.44
C ALA A 105 -5.43 -9.12 20.55
N THR A 106 -6.28 -10.15 20.46
CA THR A 106 -7.73 -10.01 20.66
C THR A 106 -8.07 -9.57 22.08
N GLN A 107 -7.37 -10.08 23.11
CA GLN A 107 -7.56 -9.63 24.49
C GLN A 107 -7.09 -8.17 24.67
N ALA A 108 -5.96 -7.79 24.08
CA ALA A 108 -5.51 -6.40 24.07
C ALA A 108 -6.57 -5.47 23.44
N SER A 109 -7.20 -5.88 22.32
CA SER A 109 -8.29 -5.11 21.71
C SER A 109 -9.50 -4.98 22.62
N LYS A 110 -9.87 -6.03 23.36
CA LYS A 110 -10.96 -5.96 24.35
C LYS A 110 -10.64 -4.98 25.47
N ILE A 111 -9.41 -5.00 25.99
CA ILE A 111 -8.95 -4.04 27.01
C ILE A 111 -9.01 -2.61 26.46
N ALA A 112 -8.50 -2.38 25.25
CA ALA A 112 -8.51 -1.07 24.62
C ALA A 112 -9.93 -0.53 24.38
N LYS A 113 -10.88 -1.39 23.98
CA LYS A 113 -12.30 -0.99 23.84
C LYS A 113 -12.92 -0.57 25.18
N ASN A 114 -12.56 -1.21 26.29
CA ASN A 114 -13.04 -0.83 27.61
C ASN A 114 -12.60 0.57 28.05
N LEU A 115 -11.58 1.17 27.41
CA LEU A 115 -11.19 2.56 27.66
C LEU A 115 -12.33 3.54 27.38
N GLY A 116 -13.26 3.21 26.48
CA GLY A 116 -14.45 4.03 26.25
C GLY A 116 -15.30 4.16 27.52
N ASN A 117 -15.55 3.04 28.20
CA ASN A 117 -16.30 3.00 29.45
C ASN A 117 -15.52 3.64 30.59
N ILE A 118 -14.23 3.32 30.73
CA ILE A 118 -13.35 3.92 31.74
C ILE A 118 -13.30 5.44 31.61
N ARG A 119 -13.14 5.97 30.39
CA ARG A 119 -13.15 7.41 30.14
C ARG A 119 -14.51 8.02 30.47
N ASN A 120 -15.61 7.36 30.12
CA ASN A 120 -16.94 7.88 30.39
C ASN A 120 -17.27 7.95 31.88
N GLU A 121 -16.72 7.03 32.68
CA GLU A 121 -16.90 6.98 34.13
C GLU A 121 -15.90 7.86 34.88
N PHE A 122 -14.63 7.87 34.48
CA PHE A 122 -13.53 8.45 35.25
C PHE A 122 -12.70 9.53 34.54
N GLY A 123 -12.88 9.75 33.23
CA GLY A 123 -12.09 10.72 32.46
C GLY A 123 -12.60 12.16 32.52
N GLY A 124 -11.80 13.08 31.95
CA GLY A 124 -11.97 14.54 31.96
C GLY A 124 -13.09 15.11 31.08
N GLY A 125 -14.24 14.43 30.96
CA GLY A 125 -15.35 14.84 30.09
C GLY A 125 -15.81 16.31 30.25
N HIS A 126 -16.45 16.85 29.21
CA HIS A 126 -16.85 18.26 29.05
C HIS A 126 -17.51 18.90 30.29
N GLY A 127 -16.71 19.48 31.19
CA GLY A 127 -17.19 20.29 32.31
C GLY A 127 -17.90 19.51 33.42
N ARG A 128 -17.34 18.36 33.82
CA ARG A 128 -17.87 17.63 35.00
C ARG A 128 -17.87 18.52 36.24
N ALA A 129 -18.98 18.48 36.98
CA ALA A 129 -19.15 19.24 38.22
C ALA A 129 -18.22 18.78 39.36
N ARG A 130 -17.65 17.56 39.27
CA ARG A 130 -16.67 17.01 40.21
C ARG A 130 -15.66 16.14 39.47
N THR A 131 -14.39 16.26 39.84
CA THR A 131 -13.32 15.37 39.38
C THR A 131 -13.42 14.04 40.13
N PRO A 132 -13.45 12.89 39.43
CA PRO A 132 -13.40 11.57 40.08
C PRO A 132 -12.09 11.39 40.86
N ASP A 133 -12.17 10.76 42.03
CA ASP A 133 -10.98 10.33 42.76
C ASP A 133 -10.38 9.11 42.05
N LEU A 134 -9.18 9.27 41.49
CA LEU A 134 -8.48 8.28 40.70
C LEU A 134 -7.26 7.80 41.47
N ARG A 135 -7.22 6.49 41.77
CA ARG A 135 -6.02 5.86 42.33
C ARG A 135 -4.99 5.67 41.23
N ASP A 136 -3.71 5.84 41.55
CA ASP A 136 -2.57 5.65 40.63
C ASP A 136 -2.62 4.30 39.92
N GLU A 137 -3.03 3.23 40.62
CA GLU A 137 -3.20 1.89 40.06
C GLU A 137 -4.22 1.86 38.91
N MET A 138 -5.33 2.62 39.02
CA MET A 138 -6.37 2.66 38.00
C MET A 138 -5.88 3.34 36.73
N VAL A 139 -5.13 4.43 36.89
CA VAL A 139 -4.53 5.17 35.77
C VAL A 139 -3.47 4.30 35.10
N ALA A 140 -2.55 3.71 35.87
CA ALA A 140 -1.50 2.84 35.35
C ALA A 140 -2.07 1.64 34.58
N LEU A 141 -3.07 0.95 35.13
CA LEU A 141 -3.68 -0.22 34.49
C LEU A 141 -4.35 0.13 33.16
N ALA A 142 -5.06 1.25 33.10
CA ALA A 142 -5.70 1.71 31.88
C ALA A 142 -4.67 2.12 30.80
N LEU A 143 -3.60 2.81 31.19
CA LEU A 143 -2.53 3.20 30.30
C LEU A 143 -1.78 1.98 29.73
N ASP A 144 -1.40 1.04 30.59
CA ASP A 144 -0.72 -0.19 30.17
C ASP A 144 -1.61 -1.01 29.22
N GLY A 145 -2.90 -1.11 29.53
CA GLY A 145 -3.90 -1.77 28.69
C GLY A 145 -4.07 -1.11 27.30
N GLY A 146 -4.19 0.21 27.26
CA GLY A 146 -4.27 0.97 26.02
C GLY A 146 -3.00 0.86 25.18
N LEU A 147 -1.84 0.99 25.82
CA LEU A 147 -0.55 0.91 25.13
C LEU A 147 -0.22 -0.48 24.62
N LEU A 148 -0.66 -1.54 25.29
CA LEU A 148 -0.49 -2.90 24.79
C LEU A 148 -1.11 -3.04 23.40
N TRP A 149 -2.34 -2.57 23.22
CA TRP A 149 -3.00 -2.59 21.92
C TRP A 149 -2.35 -1.59 20.95
N THR A 150 -2.08 -0.36 21.37
CA THR A 150 -1.44 0.67 20.51
C THR A 150 -0.11 0.18 19.94
N ARG A 151 0.77 -0.40 20.75
CA ARG A 151 2.08 -0.90 20.28
C ARG A 151 1.93 -2.09 19.37
N TRP A 152 1.01 -2.99 19.67
CA TRP A 152 0.70 -4.09 18.76
C TRP A 152 0.15 -3.56 17.43
N ALA A 153 -0.82 -2.64 17.47
CA ALA A 153 -1.48 -2.08 16.31
C ALA A 153 -0.50 -1.31 15.42
N LEU A 154 0.38 -0.48 16.00
CA LEU A 154 1.42 0.24 15.26
C LEU A 154 2.41 -0.70 14.56
N ARG A 155 2.90 -1.75 15.24
CA ARG A 155 3.73 -2.77 14.57
C ARG A 155 3.00 -3.44 13.41
N ARG A 156 1.70 -3.72 13.57
CA ARG A 156 0.86 -4.30 12.51
C ARG A 156 0.56 -3.31 11.40
N LEU A 157 0.46 -2.02 11.73
CA LEU A 157 0.20 -0.96 10.79
C LEU A 157 1.37 -0.79 9.81
N GLY A 158 2.61 -1.01 10.25
CA GLY A 158 3.75 -1.00 9.34
C GLY A 158 3.62 -2.03 8.21
N TYR A 159 3.35 -3.28 8.57
CA TYR A 159 3.04 -4.34 7.59
C TYR A 159 1.75 -4.06 6.80
N PHE A 160 0.75 -3.46 7.46
CA PHE A 160 -0.51 -3.10 6.81
C PHE A 160 -0.29 -2.07 5.69
N SER A 161 0.49 -1.02 5.97
CA SER A 161 0.78 0.08 5.05
C SER A 161 1.74 -0.33 3.95
N GLU A 162 2.64 -1.27 4.24
CA GLU A 162 3.64 -1.76 3.31
C GLU A 162 3.06 -2.22 1.96
N GLY A 163 1.98 -3.01 1.99
CA GLY A 163 1.32 -3.55 0.80
C GLY A 163 0.25 -2.64 0.20
N ARG A 164 0.00 -1.46 0.77
CA ARG A 164 -1.18 -0.67 0.36
C ARG A 164 -0.92 0.06 -0.94
N PRO A 165 -1.88 0.04 -1.89
CA PRO A 165 -1.68 0.59 -3.23
C PRO A 165 -1.10 1.99 -3.23
N THR A 166 -1.67 2.92 -2.46
CA THR A 166 -1.23 4.32 -2.42
C THR A 166 0.24 4.48 -1.98
N SER A 167 0.64 3.81 -0.90
CA SER A 167 2.03 3.87 -0.42
C SER A 167 2.99 3.26 -1.42
N LEU A 168 2.64 2.08 -1.97
CA LEU A 168 3.49 1.39 -2.95
C LEU A 168 3.65 2.19 -4.25
N ILE A 169 2.56 2.76 -4.78
CA ILE A 169 2.58 3.60 -5.98
C ILE A 169 3.41 4.86 -5.75
N ASN A 170 3.26 5.49 -4.58
CA ASN A 170 4.04 6.68 -4.23
C ASN A 170 5.54 6.37 -4.23
N ASP A 171 5.95 5.27 -3.59
CA ASP A 171 7.36 4.88 -3.51
C ASP A 171 7.94 4.41 -4.85
N LEU A 172 7.10 3.91 -5.76
CA LEU A 172 7.53 3.52 -7.11
C LEU A 172 7.70 4.73 -8.03
N VAL A 173 6.78 5.70 -7.99
CA VAL A 173 6.65 6.70 -9.05
C VAL A 173 6.64 8.15 -8.57
N VAL A 174 5.89 8.48 -7.51
CA VAL A 174 5.62 9.87 -7.08
C VAL A 174 6.79 10.45 -6.29
N THR A 175 7.27 9.71 -5.30
CA THR A 175 8.46 10.05 -4.49
C THR A 175 9.37 8.84 -4.50
N PRO A 176 10.10 8.61 -5.61
CA PRO A 176 10.70 7.31 -5.86
C PRO A 176 11.74 6.91 -4.82
N GLN A 177 11.49 5.82 -4.12
CA GLN A 177 12.39 5.27 -3.11
C GLN A 177 13.37 4.27 -3.73
N THR A 178 14.45 3.99 -2.99
CA THR A 178 15.41 2.95 -3.37
C THR A 178 14.86 1.57 -2.99
N PHE A 179 14.77 0.66 -3.95
CA PHE A 179 14.35 -0.72 -3.72
C PHE A 179 15.57 -1.63 -3.64
N TYR A 180 15.64 -2.43 -2.58
CA TYR A 180 16.61 -3.51 -2.43
C TYR A 180 16.00 -4.83 -2.84
N SER A 181 16.87 -5.80 -3.14
CA SER A 181 16.49 -7.15 -3.55
C SER A 181 15.41 -7.76 -2.65
N GLY A 182 14.28 -8.16 -3.22
CA GLY A 182 13.15 -8.81 -2.52
C GLY A 182 12.20 -7.83 -1.83
N THR A 183 12.50 -6.52 -1.85
CA THR A 183 11.62 -5.51 -1.21
C THR A 183 10.30 -5.43 -1.95
N LEU A 184 10.32 -5.33 -3.28
CA LEU A 184 9.09 -5.18 -4.06
C LEU A 184 8.27 -6.48 -4.03
N GLU A 185 8.92 -7.64 -4.15
CA GLU A 185 8.26 -8.94 -4.03
C GLU A 185 7.48 -9.05 -2.71
N ARG A 186 8.14 -8.75 -1.59
CA ARG A 186 7.50 -8.74 -0.26
C ARG A 186 6.32 -7.78 -0.19
N ARG A 187 6.44 -6.59 -0.79
CA ARG A 187 5.35 -5.59 -0.83
C ARG A 187 4.17 -6.04 -1.69
N LEU A 188 4.41 -6.66 -2.84
CA LEU A 188 3.37 -7.19 -3.73
C LEU A 188 2.65 -8.38 -3.07
N LEU A 189 3.38 -9.23 -2.34
CA LEU A 189 2.78 -10.29 -1.52
C LEU A 189 1.92 -9.71 -0.39
N ALA A 190 2.41 -8.70 0.32
CA ALA A 190 1.64 -8.01 1.36
C ALA A 190 0.41 -7.28 0.80
N ALA A 191 0.49 -6.79 -0.44
CA ALA A 191 -0.63 -6.16 -1.14
C ALA A 191 -1.77 -7.12 -1.45
N ASN A 192 -1.49 -8.44 -1.51
CA ASN A 192 -2.46 -9.47 -1.86
C ASN A 192 -3.22 -9.11 -3.14
N LEU A 193 -2.49 -9.01 -4.26
CA LEU A 193 -3.02 -8.45 -5.51
C LEU A 193 -4.41 -8.98 -5.89
N SER A 194 -4.65 -10.29 -5.77
CA SER A 194 -5.95 -10.90 -6.09
C SER A 194 -7.10 -10.51 -5.17
N GLY A 195 -6.82 -10.08 -3.94
CA GLY A 195 -7.81 -9.55 -3.00
C GLY A 195 -8.11 -8.07 -3.16
N LEU A 196 -7.36 -7.34 -4.00
CA LEU A 196 -7.58 -5.91 -4.25
C LEU A 196 -8.69 -5.69 -5.28
N GLU A 197 -9.33 -4.51 -5.23
CA GLU A 197 -10.20 -4.06 -6.32
C GLU A 197 -9.40 -3.89 -7.64
N PRO A 198 -10.01 -4.20 -8.80
CA PRO A 198 -9.39 -4.09 -10.13
C PRO A 198 -8.60 -2.79 -10.37
N ARG A 199 -9.17 -1.64 -10.00
CA ARG A 199 -8.52 -0.32 -10.15
C ARG A 199 -7.18 -0.22 -9.40
N HIS A 200 -7.08 -0.84 -8.23
CA HIS A 200 -5.86 -0.80 -7.42
C HIS A 200 -4.82 -1.77 -7.97
N GLN A 201 -5.24 -2.97 -8.40
CA GLN A 201 -4.36 -3.91 -9.11
C GLN A 201 -3.72 -3.22 -10.33
N ARG A 202 -4.55 -2.59 -11.17
CA ARG A 202 -4.11 -1.84 -12.35
C ARG A 202 -3.17 -0.71 -12.00
N SER A 203 -3.51 0.10 -11.01
CA SER A 203 -2.66 1.24 -10.61
C SER A 203 -1.27 0.80 -10.11
N ILE A 204 -1.18 -0.31 -9.37
CA ILE A 204 0.11 -0.89 -8.96
C ILE A 204 0.87 -1.39 -10.19
N GLY A 205 0.21 -2.11 -11.10
CA GLY A 205 0.82 -2.59 -12.34
C GLY A 205 1.45 -1.45 -13.15
N VAL A 206 0.69 -0.36 -13.36
CA VAL A 206 1.18 0.85 -14.04
C VAL A 206 2.43 1.39 -13.36
N ALA A 207 2.41 1.54 -12.04
CA ALA A 207 3.53 2.08 -11.29
C ALA A 207 4.79 1.20 -11.38
N VAL A 208 4.63 -0.13 -11.36
CA VAL A 208 5.73 -1.09 -11.55
C VAL A 208 6.32 -0.95 -12.96
N GLY A 209 5.48 -0.98 -14.00
CA GLY A 209 5.93 -0.86 -15.39
C GLY A 209 6.69 0.44 -15.63
N GLN A 210 6.16 1.56 -15.15
CA GLN A 210 6.81 2.87 -15.27
C GLN A 210 8.17 2.91 -14.55
N ARG A 211 8.28 2.26 -13.39
CA ARG A 211 9.53 2.19 -12.63
C ARG A 211 10.55 1.25 -13.29
N VAL A 212 10.11 0.18 -13.97
CA VAL A 212 10.96 -0.66 -14.82
C VAL A 212 11.54 0.17 -15.96
N MET A 213 10.72 0.95 -16.66
CA MET A 213 11.18 1.78 -17.79
C MET A 213 12.14 2.90 -17.38
N ARG A 214 12.18 3.27 -16.10
CA ARG A 214 13.21 4.15 -15.51
C ARG A 214 14.55 3.44 -15.22
N GLY A 215 14.73 2.19 -15.67
CA GLY A 215 15.99 1.44 -15.55
C GLY A 215 16.23 0.82 -14.17
N THR A 216 15.18 0.64 -13.35
CA THR A 216 15.36 0.08 -11.99
C THR A 216 15.39 -1.46 -12.04
N PHE A 217 16.60 -2.03 -12.17
CA PHE A 217 16.82 -3.48 -12.30
C PHE A 217 16.13 -4.34 -11.22
N VAL A 218 16.17 -3.91 -9.95
CA VAL A 218 15.55 -4.66 -8.85
C VAL A 218 14.02 -4.72 -8.99
N VAL A 219 13.39 -3.62 -9.42
CA VAL A 219 11.94 -3.58 -9.64
C VAL A 219 11.53 -4.47 -10.80
N ARG A 220 12.33 -4.53 -11.86
CA ARG A 220 12.16 -5.49 -12.96
C ARG A 220 12.19 -6.93 -12.46
N ARG A 221 13.23 -7.29 -11.73
CA ARG A 221 13.44 -8.66 -11.23
C ARG A 221 12.37 -9.11 -10.22
N ASP A 222 11.85 -8.18 -9.42
CA ASP A 222 10.89 -8.50 -8.35
C ASP A 222 9.42 -8.35 -8.80
N GLY A 223 9.13 -7.56 -9.86
CA GLY A 223 7.76 -7.21 -10.26
C GLY A 223 7.38 -7.57 -11.71
N LEU A 224 8.32 -7.53 -12.66
CA LEU A 224 8.04 -7.84 -14.07
C LEU A 224 8.42 -9.28 -14.41
N GLU A 225 9.66 -9.69 -14.15
CA GLU A 225 10.17 -11.02 -14.51
C GLU A 225 9.35 -12.18 -13.89
N PRO A 226 8.94 -12.12 -12.61
CA PRO A 226 8.09 -13.16 -12.03
C PRO A 226 6.69 -13.21 -12.65
N CYS A 227 6.16 -12.06 -13.10
CA CYS A 227 4.88 -11.98 -13.80
C CYS A 227 4.97 -12.55 -15.23
N LEU A 228 6.10 -12.34 -15.91
CA LEU A 228 6.41 -12.92 -17.22
C LEU A 228 6.65 -14.44 -17.17
N ALA A 229 7.07 -14.97 -16.02
CA ALA A 229 7.41 -16.38 -15.82
C ALA A 229 6.21 -17.25 -15.38
N SER A 230 5.03 -16.67 -15.18
CA SER A 230 3.85 -17.34 -14.65
C SER A 230 2.61 -16.89 -15.39
N ASP A 231 1.71 -17.81 -15.76
CA ASP A 231 0.41 -17.49 -16.38
C ASP A 231 -0.74 -17.44 -15.35
N ASP A 232 -0.45 -17.71 -14.07
CA ASP A 232 -1.48 -17.76 -13.02
C ASP A 232 -2.07 -16.36 -12.73
N LEU A 233 -3.34 -16.19 -13.10
CA LEU A 233 -4.12 -14.98 -12.86
C LEU A 233 -4.56 -14.82 -11.39
N ASN A 234 -4.39 -15.83 -10.53
CA ASN A 234 -4.61 -15.65 -9.08
C ASN A 234 -3.42 -14.98 -8.41
N THR A 235 -2.21 -15.28 -8.87
CA THR A 235 -0.98 -14.64 -8.38
C THR A 235 -0.74 -13.30 -9.06
N TRP A 236 -0.96 -13.22 -10.38
CA TRP A 236 -0.78 -12.01 -11.20
C TRP A 236 -2.09 -11.67 -11.90
N PRO A 237 -3.01 -10.97 -11.20
CA PRO A 237 -4.34 -10.68 -11.72
C PRO A 237 -4.35 -9.93 -13.04
N ARG A 238 -5.46 -10.12 -13.78
CA ARG A 238 -5.75 -9.46 -15.05
C ARG A 238 -5.41 -7.96 -15.01
N ASP A 239 -5.97 -7.23 -14.05
CA ASP A 239 -5.84 -5.79 -14.02
C ASP A 239 -4.43 -5.32 -13.69
N TYR A 240 -3.69 -6.07 -12.88
CA TYR A 240 -2.26 -5.82 -12.65
C TYR A 240 -1.46 -5.96 -13.95
N ARG A 241 -1.70 -7.02 -14.73
CA ARG A 241 -1.02 -7.25 -16.03
C ARG A 241 -1.33 -6.14 -17.03
N LEU A 242 -2.58 -5.73 -17.13
CA LEU A 242 -2.99 -4.62 -17.99
C LEU A 242 -2.30 -3.32 -17.58
N GLY A 243 -2.26 -3.03 -16.28
CA GLY A 243 -1.52 -1.89 -15.77
C GLY A 243 -0.03 -1.98 -16.08
N LEU A 244 0.59 -3.15 -15.87
CA LEU A 244 2.01 -3.38 -16.11
C LEU A 244 2.37 -3.16 -17.58
N ALA A 245 1.59 -3.72 -18.51
CA ALA A 245 1.76 -3.50 -19.95
C ALA A 245 1.63 -2.01 -20.31
N TYR A 246 0.62 -1.31 -19.79
CA TYR A 246 0.48 0.13 -20.00
C TYR A 246 1.69 0.92 -19.47
N GLY A 247 2.15 0.60 -18.26
CA GLY A 247 3.28 1.28 -17.62
C GLY A 247 4.62 1.05 -18.33
N LEU A 248 4.75 -0.02 -19.11
CA LEU A 248 5.91 -0.26 -19.97
C LEU A 248 5.93 0.66 -21.21
N TRP A 249 4.80 1.22 -21.60
CA TRP A 249 4.69 2.08 -22.79
C TRP A 249 4.49 3.55 -22.46
N PHE A 250 3.90 3.88 -21.30
CA PHE A 250 3.56 5.25 -20.93
C PHE A 250 4.10 5.62 -19.56
N ASP A 251 4.78 6.75 -19.50
CA ASP A 251 5.20 7.37 -18.25
C ASP A 251 4.02 8.01 -17.48
N PRO A 252 4.24 8.55 -16.26
CA PRO A 252 3.18 9.18 -15.48
C PRO A 252 2.57 10.44 -16.13
N ALA A 253 3.32 11.13 -17.00
CA ALA A 253 2.83 12.27 -17.76
C ALA A 253 2.06 11.83 -19.03
N GLY A 254 2.02 10.53 -19.31
CA GLY A 254 1.39 9.98 -20.50
C GLY A 254 2.26 10.09 -21.76
N VAL A 255 3.56 10.38 -21.59
CA VAL A 255 4.56 10.39 -22.65
C VAL A 255 4.96 8.96 -22.99
N LEU A 256 5.21 8.71 -24.26
CA LEU A 256 5.63 7.41 -24.75
C LEU A 256 7.05 7.08 -24.27
N THR A 257 7.24 5.91 -23.69
CA THR A 257 8.54 5.33 -23.27
C THR A 257 8.85 4.03 -24.00
N LEU A 258 8.04 3.71 -25.00
CA LEU A 258 8.04 2.46 -25.74
C LEU A 258 9.36 2.24 -26.49
N THR A 259 9.99 1.11 -26.19
CA THR A 259 11.12 0.51 -26.90
C THR A 259 10.73 -0.83 -27.53
N ALA A 260 11.51 -1.31 -28.49
CA ALA A 260 11.39 -2.62 -29.10
C ALA A 260 11.31 -3.74 -28.05
N HIS A 261 12.14 -3.66 -27.00
CA HIS A 261 12.12 -4.62 -25.90
C HIS A 261 10.82 -4.52 -25.07
N SER A 262 10.39 -3.30 -24.72
CA SER A 262 9.15 -3.10 -23.95
C SER A 262 7.89 -3.58 -24.70
N VAL A 263 7.89 -3.58 -26.04
CA VAL A 263 6.80 -4.11 -26.86
C VAL A 263 6.67 -5.61 -26.67
N GLU A 264 7.78 -6.33 -26.77
CA GLU A 264 7.81 -7.78 -26.50
C GLU A 264 7.31 -8.07 -25.09
N GLU A 265 7.86 -7.39 -24.09
CA GLU A 265 7.52 -7.65 -22.69
C GLU A 265 6.06 -7.35 -22.37
N ALA A 266 5.53 -6.20 -22.81
CA ALA A 266 4.16 -5.81 -22.56
C ALA A 266 3.17 -6.82 -23.15
N LEU A 267 3.40 -7.25 -24.39
CA LEU A 267 2.53 -8.24 -25.01
C LEU A 267 2.67 -9.63 -24.33
N ARG A 268 3.84 -9.99 -23.79
CA ARG A 268 4.04 -11.24 -23.02
C ARG A 268 3.29 -11.19 -21.70
N VAL A 269 3.29 -10.03 -21.05
CA VAL A 269 2.47 -9.77 -19.86
C VAL A 269 0.97 -9.96 -20.16
N LEU A 270 0.52 -9.56 -21.35
CA LEU A 270 -0.88 -9.68 -21.80
C LEU A 270 -1.27 -11.09 -22.30
N GLU A 271 -0.31 -11.98 -22.57
CA GLU A 271 -0.59 -13.30 -23.13
C GLU A 271 -1.63 -14.10 -22.32
N PRO A 272 -1.58 -14.14 -20.97
CA PRO A 272 -2.57 -14.85 -20.17
C PRO A 272 -3.92 -14.12 -20.02
N VAL A 273 -4.03 -12.88 -20.52
CA VAL A 273 -5.26 -12.06 -20.42
C VAL A 273 -6.15 -12.33 -21.64
N PRO A 274 -7.34 -12.92 -21.46
CA PRO A 274 -8.20 -13.35 -22.58
C PRO A 274 -8.97 -12.20 -23.24
N ASP A 275 -9.13 -11.06 -22.57
CA ASP A 275 -10.03 -9.98 -22.91
C ASP A 275 -9.34 -8.60 -22.83
N SER A 276 -8.17 -8.48 -23.45
CA SER A 276 -7.38 -7.24 -23.49
C SER A 276 -7.60 -6.38 -24.75
N ALA A 277 -8.50 -6.77 -25.66
CA ALA A 277 -8.64 -6.15 -26.97
C ALA A 277 -8.99 -4.66 -26.93
N ASP A 278 -9.92 -4.27 -26.05
CA ASP A 278 -10.33 -2.87 -25.90
C ASP A 278 -9.18 -2.00 -25.34
N ASP A 279 -8.52 -2.48 -24.27
CA ASP A 279 -7.38 -1.81 -23.65
C ASP A 279 -6.23 -1.66 -24.67
N LEU A 280 -5.88 -2.73 -25.40
CA LEU A 280 -4.82 -2.72 -26.42
C LEU A 280 -5.16 -1.76 -27.57
N THR A 281 -6.41 -1.76 -28.03
CA THR A 281 -6.88 -0.86 -29.10
C THR A 281 -6.76 0.60 -28.68
N GLU A 282 -7.17 0.93 -27.46
CA GLU A 282 -7.03 2.27 -26.89
C GLU A 282 -5.56 2.71 -26.86
N TRP A 283 -4.69 1.84 -26.33
CA TRP A 283 -3.27 2.17 -26.16
C TRP A 283 -2.56 2.34 -27.49
N VAL A 284 -2.79 1.45 -28.46
CA VAL A 284 -2.17 1.56 -29.80
C VAL A 284 -2.67 2.79 -30.55
N THR A 285 -3.97 3.10 -30.43
CA THR A 285 -4.53 4.34 -31.01
C THR A 285 -3.81 5.57 -30.42
N ARG A 286 -3.59 5.58 -29.12
CA ARG A 286 -2.86 6.65 -28.44
C ARG A 286 -1.39 6.73 -28.86
N ILE A 287 -0.70 5.60 -29.03
CA ILE A 287 0.68 5.55 -29.55
C ILE A 287 0.75 6.26 -30.91
N GLY A 288 -0.18 5.94 -31.83
CA GLY A 288 -0.24 6.55 -33.16
C GLY A 288 -0.56 8.06 -33.15
N GLN A 289 -1.18 8.58 -32.09
CA GLN A 289 -1.41 10.03 -31.91
C GLN A 289 -0.19 10.75 -31.36
N LEU A 290 0.62 10.08 -30.54
CA LEU A 290 1.77 10.67 -29.86
C LEU A 290 3.05 10.61 -30.71
N ARG A 291 3.14 9.66 -31.63
CA ARG A 291 4.36 9.43 -32.41
C ARG A 291 4.05 8.97 -33.83
N LEU A 292 4.82 9.49 -34.79
CA LEU A 292 4.84 8.98 -36.15
C LEU A 292 5.38 7.53 -36.20
N PRO A 293 4.93 6.70 -37.16
CA PRO A 293 5.48 5.37 -37.35
C PRO A 293 7.00 5.39 -37.62
N GLY A 294 7.74 4.44 -37.03
CA GLY A 294 9.16 4.18 -37.31
C GLY A 294 10.19 4.97 -36.50
N ASP A 295 9.74 5.84 -35.60
CA ASP A 295 10.59 6.71 -34.77
C ASP A 295 10.91 6.07 -33.39
N LEU A 296 11.39 4.82 -33.40
CA LEU A 296 11.93 4.20 -32.18
C LEU A 296 13.36 4.66 -31.97
N ASP A 297 13.70 5.05 -30.74
CA ASP A 297 15.08 5.37 -30.33
C ASP A 297 16.02 4.14 -30.32
N ASP A 298 15.49 2.95 -30.61
CA ASP A 298 16.24 1.70 -30.72
C ASP A 298 16.96 1.54 -32.07
N ASP A 299 17.94 0.64 -32.15
CA ASP A 299 18.57 0.33 -33.42
C ASP A 299 17.59 -0.33 -34.42
N TYR A 300 17.92 -0.23 -35.71
CA TYR A 300 17.11 -0.77 -36.81
C TYR A 300 16.80 -2.26 -36.65
N ALA A 301 17.76 -3.06 -36.17
CA ALA A 301 17.61 -4.50 -36.05
C ALA A 301 16.63 -4.87 -34.92
N ALA A 302 16.70 -4.17 -33.79
CA ALA A 302 15.78 -4.33 -32.67
C ALA A 302 14.35 -3.94 -33.06
N SER A 303 14.19 -2.82 -33.77
CA SER A 303 12.89 -2.36 -34.26
C SER A 303 12.27 -3.33 -35.28
N MET A 304 13.09 -3.85 -36.21
CA MET A 304 12.65 -4.92 -37.13
C MET A 304 12.25 -6.21 -36.41
N ALA A 305 12.99 -6.60 -35.36
CA ALA A 305 12.67 -7.79 -34.58
C ALA A 305 11.34 -7.63 -33.82
N ALA A 306 11.10 -6.45 -33.24
CA ALA A 306 9.83 -6.13 -32.59
C ALA A 306 8.66 -6.19 -33.57
N GLU A 307 8.80 -5.60 -34.76
CA GLU A 307 7.77 -5.65 -35.81
C GLU A 307 7.40 -7.10 -36.19
N GLN A 308 8.41 -7.94 -36.45
CA GLN A 308 8.19 -9.35 -36.80
C GLN A 308 7.54 -10.14 -35.66
N LEU A 309 7.90 -9.81 -34.42
CA LEU A 309 7.36 -10.43 -33.23
C LEU A 309 5.89 -10.06 -33.03
N VAL A 310 5.52 -8.79 -33.17
CA VAL A 310 4.11 -8.34 -33.13
C VAL A 310 3.29 -9.06 -34.21
N ARG A 311 3.84 -9.18 -35.43
CA ARG A 311 3.15 -9.92 -36.51
C ARG A 311 2.96 -11.40 -36.22
N ARG A 312 3.97 -12.05 -35.64
CA ARG A 312 3.87 -13.45 -35.22
C ARG A 312 2.79 -13.62 -34.16
N TRP A 313 2.65 -12.66 -33.25
CA TRP A 313 1.69 -12.74 -32.15
C TRP A 313 0.24 -12.83 -32.62
N MET A 314 -0.10 -12.16 -33.72
CA MET A 314 -1.45 -12.22 -34.30
C MET A 314 -1.90 -13.67 -34.60
N THR A 315 -0.98 -14.60 -34.80
CA THR A 315 -1.32 -16.02 -35.05
C THR A 315 -1.88 -16.75 -33.82
N PHE A 316 -1.64 -16.22 -32.61
CA PHE A 316 -2.03 -16.85 -31.33
C PHE A 316 -3.01 -16.01 -30.51
N ARG A 317 -3.27 -14.76 -30.92
CA ARG A 317 -4.19 -13.84 -30.23
C ARG A 317 -5.59 -13.84 -30.84
N PRO A 318 -6.63 -13.49 -30.06
CA PRO A 318 -7.99 -13.33 -30.56
C PRO A 318 -8.06 -12.38 -31.77
N ALA A 319 -8.94 -12.68 -32.73
CA ALA A 319 -9.10 -11.87 -33.94
C ALA A 319 -9.46 -10.41 -33.65
N GLU A 320 -10.10 -10.15 -32.51
CA GLU A 320 -10.46 -8.82 -32.03
C GLU A 320 -9.22 -7.93 -31.78
N GLU A 321 -8.06 -8.53 -31.47
CA GLU A 321 -6.81 -7.79 -31.23
C GLU A 321 -6.01 -7.51 -32.51
N HIS A 322 -6.31 -8.20 -33.61
CA HIS A 322 -5.52 -8.13 -34.85
C HIS A 322 -5.41 -6.71 -35.43
N PRO A 323 -6.46 -5.87 -35.44
CA PRO A 323 -6.35 -4.49 -35.90
C PRO A 323 -5.34 -3.67 -35.08
N ALA A 324 -5.39 -3.79 -33.75
CA ALA A 324 -4.48 -3.09 -32.86
C ALA A 324 -3.04 -3.60 -33.01
N LEU A 325 -2.84 -4.92 -33.09
CA LEU A 325 -1.52 -5.51 -33.32
C LEU A 325 -0.94 -5.12 -34.69
N THR A 326 -1.77 -5.02 -35.73
CA THR A 326 -1.32 -4.54 -37.05
C THR A 326 -0.86 -3.09 -36.97
N ALA A 327 -1.65 -2.22 -36.35
CA ALA A 327 -1.29 -0.81 -36.17
C ALA A 327 -0.03 -0.63 -35.31
N LEU A 328 0.15 -1.47 -34.28
CA LEU A 328 1.36 -1.47 -33.48
C LEU A 328 2.58 -1.92 -34.29
N ALA A 329 2.47 -3.01 -35.06
CA ALA A 329 3.55 -3.49 -35.93
C ALA A 329 4.00 -2.42 -36.93
N ASP A 330 3.03 -1.71 -37.52
CA ASP A 330 3.33 -0.63 -38.45
C ASP A 330 3.95 0.58 -37.74
N ASN A 331 3.56 0.87 -36.49
CA ASN A 331 4.15 1.96 -35.70
C ASN A 331 5.61 1.69 -35.28
N VAL A 332 5.97 0.42 -35.02
CA VAL A 332 7.33 0.03 -34.59
C VAL A 332 8.25 -0.34 -35.76
N LYS A 333 7.72 -0.39 -36.99
CA LYS A 333 8.49 -0.71 -38.18
C LYS A 333 9.52 0.39 -38.47
N PRO A 334 10.83 0.10 -38.49
CA PRO A 334 11.83 1.12 -38.72
C PRO A 334 11.84 1.58 -40.19
N GLU A 335 12.20 2.84 -40.42
CA GLU A 335 12.45 3.35 -41.77
C GLU A 335 13.75 2.74 -42.35
N PRO A 336 13.80 2.44 -43.66
CA PRO A 336 15.01 1.90 -44.28
C PRO A 336 16.20 2.86 -44.10
N PRO A 337 17.41 2.37 -43.76
CA PRO A 337 18.59 3.22 -43.70
C PRO A 337 18.92 3.76 -45.10
N PHE A 338 19.14 5.07 -45.21
CA PHE A 338 19.50 5.78 -46.44
C PHE A 338 20.95 5.54 -46.87
#